data_AF-A0A658NPH5-F1
#
_entry.id   AF-A0A658NPH5-F1
#
_cell.length_a   1.000
_cell.length_b   1.000
_cell.length_c   1.000
_cell.angle_alpha   90.00
_cell.angle_beta   90.00
_cell.angle_gamma   90.00
#
_symmetry.space_group_name_H-M   'P 1'
#
loop_
_entity.id
_entity.type
_entity.pdbx_description
1 polymer ?
#
loop_
_entity_poly.entity_id
_entity_poly.type
_entity_poly.pdbx_seq_one_letter_code
_entity_poly.pdbx_strand_id
1 'polypeptide(L)'
;SGVIPPIFASALLVFPATIGGFMNAEWMGTLQAMLNPGGWLYELLYIFLIIFFAFFYTFVQFKTEDVAENLNKNGGYIPGIRPGKE
;
A
#
# COMPACT_ATOMS: atom_id res chain seq x y z
N SER A 1 11.83 2.59 -5.62
CA SER A 1 10.60 1.88 -6.02
C SER A 1 9.40 2.45 -5.28
N GLY A 2 8.57 3.27 -5.93
CA GLY A 2 7.35 3.85 -5.34
C GLY A 2 6.06 3.35 -5.98
N VAL A 3 6.14 2.34 -6.86
CA VAL A 3 5.03 1.91 -7.72
C VAL A 3 4.17 0.82 -7.07
N ILE A 4 4.67 0.17 -6.02
CA ILE A 4 3.98 -0.96 -5.35
C ILE A 4 2.69 -0.52 -4.63
N PRO A 5 2.66 0.60 -3.87
CA PRO A 5 1.44 1.05 -3.20
C PRO A 5 0.23 1.32 -4.14
N PRO A 6 0.36 2.06 -5.27
CA PRO A 6 -0.77 2.26 -6.17
C PRO A 6 -1.20 0.97 -6.90
N ILE A 7 -0.29 0.03 -7.14
CA ILE A 7 -0.63 -1.29 -7.69
C ILE A 7 -1.50 -2.09 -6.70
N PHE A 8 -1.16 -2.11 -5.42
CA PHE A 8 -1.99 -2.80 -4.41
C PHE A 8 -3.36 -2.14 -4.23
N ALA A 9 -3.42 -0.81 -4.22
CA ALA A 9 -4.68 -0.08 -4.13
C ALA A 9 -5.63 -0.41 -5.29
N SER A 10 -5.12 -0.42 -6.53
CA SER A 10 -5.93 -0.75 -7.71
C SER A 10 -6.38 -2.21 -7.73
N ALA A 11 -5.51 -3.17 -7.37
CA ALA A 11 -5.88 -4.58 -7.28
C ALA A 11 -6.98 -4.83 -6.23
N LEU A 12 -6.92 -4.16 -5.08
CA LEU A 12 -7.91 -4.30 -4.02
C LEU A 12 -9.29 -3.76 -4.42
N LEU A 13 -9.35 -2.69 -5.21
CA LEU A 13 -10.60 -2.11 -5.71
C LEU A 13 -11.22 -2.93 -6.85
N VAL A 14 -10.40 -3.46 -7.75
CA VAL A 14 -10.86 -4.27 -8.89
C VAL A 14 -11.39 -5.64 -8.45
N PHE A 15 -10.85 -6.20 -7.36
CA PHE A 15 -11.25 -7.52 -6.85
C PHE A 15 -12.76 -7.65 -6.54
N PRO A 16 -13.39 -6.80 -5.70
CA PRO A 16 -14.82 -6.88 -5.43
C PRO A 16 -15.66 -6.48 -6.65
N ALA A 17 -15.19 -5.54 -7.48
CA ALA A 17 -15.88 -5.18 -8.72
C ALA A 17 -15.96 -6.37 -9.69
N THR A 18 -14.88 -7.16 -9.78
CA THR A 18 -14.83 -8.37 -10.61
C THR A 18 -15.79 -9.44 -10.09
N ILE A 19 -15.83 -9.68 -8.78
CA ILE A 19 -16.78 -10.63 -8.17
C ILE A 19 -18.23 -10.16 -8.34
N GLY A 20 -18.48 -8.86 -8.13
CA GLY A 20 -19.78 -8.25 -8.32
C GLY A 20 -20.29 -8.41 -9.75
N GLY A 21 -19.41 -8.37 -10.75
CA GLY A 21 -19.74 -8.59 -12.16
C GLY A 21 -20.37 -9.96 -12.47
N PHE A 22 -20.06 -10.98 -11.67
CA PHE A 22 -20.65 -12.32 -11.82
C PHE A 22 -21.99 -12.48 -11.08
N MET A 23 -22.36 -11.54 -10.21
CA MET A 23 -23.61 -11.58 -9.44
C MET A 23 -24.66 -10.66 -10.05
N ASN A 24 -25.76 -11.26 -10.55
CA ASN A 24 -26.85 -10.52 -11.18
C ASN A 24 -27.89 -10.08 -10.15
N ALA A 25 -27.50 -9.14 -9.28
CA ALA A 25 -28.37 -8.57 -8.25
C ALA A 25 -28.55 -7.06 -8.47
N GLU A 26 -29.78 -6.57 -8.31
CA GLU A 26 -30.14 -5.18 -8.61
C GLU A 26 -29.34 -4.16 -7.77
N TRP A 27 -29.10 -4.46 -6.49
CA TRP A 27 -28.25 -3.67 -5.60
C TRP A 27 -26.76 -3.69 -5.98
N MET A 28 -26.32 -4.71 -6.72
CA MET A 28 -24.96 -4.82 -7.24
C MET A 28 -24.72 -3.85 -8.40
N GLY A 29 -25.74 -3.55 -9.20
CA GLY A 29 -25.64 -2.57 -10.29
C GLY A 29 -25.32 -1.16 -9.79
N THR A 30 -25.92 -0.75 -8.66
CA THR A 30 -25.62 0.54 -8.02
C THR A 30 -24.20 0.56 -7.43
N LEU A 31 -23.78 -0.52 -6.77
CA LEU A 31 -22.42 -0.64 -6.24
C LEU A 31 -21.35 -0.65 -7.34
N GLN A 32 -21.61 -1.35 -8.46
CA GLN A 32 -20.72 -1.36 -9.61
C GLN A 32 -20.58 0.03 -10.23
N ALA A 33 -21.66 0.80 -10.34
CA ALA A 33 -21.59 2.17 -10.84
C ALA A 33 -20.75 3.09 -9.94
N MET A 34 -20.75 2.85 -8.62
CA MET A 34 -19.96 3.64 -7.65
C MET A 34 -18.49 3.17 -7.56
N LEU A 35 -18.22 1.89 -7.81
CA LEU A 35 -16.89 1.26 -7.77
C LEU A 35 -16.18 1.24 -9.14
N ASN A 36 -16.81 1.78 -10.19
CA ASN A 36 -16.17 1.92 -11.49
C ASN A 36 -15.21 3.12 -11.53
N PRO A 37 -14.12 3.04 -12.32
CA PRO A 37 -13.24 4.18 -12.58
C PRO A 37 -14.03 5.40 -13.07
N GLY A 38 -13.83 6.56 -12.44
CA GLY A 38 -14.60 7.77 -12.69
C GLY A 38 -15.79 7.99 -11.73
N GLY A 39 -16.12 7.02 -10.89
CA GLY A 39 -17.03 7.21 -9.75
C GLY A 39 -16.35 7.97 -8.61
N TRP A 40 -17.06 8.93 -7.98
CA TRP A 40 -16.51 9.72 -6.87
C TRP A 40 -16.08 8.85 -5.67
N LEU A 41 -16.78 7.74 -5.42
CA LEU A 41 -16.46 6.79 -4.36
C LEU A 41 -15.19 6.00 -4.68
N TYR A 42 -15.04 5.55 -5.93
CA TYR A 42 -13.83 4.89 -6.41
C TYR A 42 -12.59 5.78 -6.21
N GLU A 43 -12.65 7.03 -6.64
CA GLU A 43 -11.51 7.96 -6.53
C GLU A 43 -11.14 8.25 -5.06
N LEU A 44 -12.14 8.45 -4.19
CA LEU A 44 -11.89 8.63 -2.75
C LEU A 44 -11.22 7.42 -2.11
N LEU A 45 -11.76 6.22 -2.37
CA LEU A 45 -11.18 4.98 -1.86
C LEU A 45 -9.78 4.74 -2.43
N TYR A 46 -9.56 5.05 -3.70
CA TYR A 46 -8.28 4.90 -4.36
C TYR A 46 -7.20 5.79 -3.73
N ILE A 47 -7.49 7.08 -3.53
CA ILE A 47 -6.57 8.00 -2.86
C ILE A 47 -6.29 7.54 -1.43
N PHE A 48 -7.33 7.17 -0.68
CA PHE A 48 -7.20 6.69 0.70
C PHE A 48 -6.32 5.44 0.78
N LEU A 49 -6.56 4.45 -0.09
CA LEU A 49 -5.80 3.21 -0.15
C LEU A 49 -4.35 3.45 -0.58
N ILE A 50 -4.09 4.38 -1.51
CA ILE A 50 -2.72 4.76 -1.88
C ILE A 50 -1.98 5.30 -0.65
N ILE A 51 -2.58 6.22 0.10
CA ILE A 51 -1.96 6.79 1.30
C ILE A 51 -1.71 5.68 2.32
N PHE A 52 -2.73 4.88 2.63
CA PHE A 52 -2.62 3.76 3.56
C PHE A 52 -1.49 2.79 3.17
N PHE A 53 -1.49 2.30 1.93
CA PHE A 53 -0.48 1.36 1.46
C PHE A 53 0.90 2.00 1.31
N ALA A 54 1.00 3.29 1.03
CA ALA A 54 2.30 3.98 0.98
C ALA A 54 2.96 3.99 2.37
N PHE A 55 2.20 4.32 3.43
CA PHE A 55 2.70 4.27 4.81
C PHE A 55 2.92 2.85 5.32
N PHE A 56 2.00 1.92 4.99
CA PHE A 56 2.14 0.53 5.40
C PHE A 56 3.33 -0.16 4.72
N TYR A 57 3.52 0.05 3.42
CA TYR A 57 4.61 -0.53 2.65
C TYR A 57 5.97 -0.07 3.18
N THR A 58 6.13 1.23 3.49
CA THR A 58 7.39 1.75 4.04
C THR A 58 7.66 1.15 5.42
N PHE A 59 6.65 1.04 6.28
CA PHE A 59 6.82 0.45 7.60
C PHE A 59 7.23 -1.03 7.54
N VAL A 60 6.62 -1.82 6.65
CA VAL A 60 6.92 -3.27 6.55
C VAL A 60 8.27 -3.54 5.87
N GLN A 61 8.65 -2.75 4.86
CA GLN A 61 9.94 -2.95 4.18
C GLN A 61 11.13 -2.41 4.97
N PHE A 62 10.95 -1.34 5.75
CA PHE A 62 12.07 -0.65 6.38
C PHE A 62 12.44 -1.32 7.70
N LYS A 63 13.30 -2.34 7.65
CA LYS A 63 13.92 -2.95 8.83
C LYS A 63 15.13 -2.14 9.27
N THR A 64 14.93 -1.26 10.25
CA THR A 64 15.98 -0.41 10.82
C THR A 64 17.17 -1.20 11.37
N GLU A 65 16.91 -2.35 11.99
CA GLU A 65 17.96 -3.24 12.53
C GLU A 65 18.88 -3.79 11.45
N ASP A 66 18.31 -4.29 10.33
CA ASP A 66 19.09 -4.82 9.20
C ASP A 66 19.93 -3.72 8.54
N VAL A 67 19.40 -2.49 8.47
CA VAL A 67 20.13 -1.33 7.94
C VAL A 67 21.29 -0.96 8.88
N ALA A 68 21.08 -0.96 10.19
CA ALA A 68 22.11 -0.66 11.17
C ALA A 68 23.22 -1.73 11.20
N GLU A 69 22.86 -3.01 11.10
CA GLU A 69 23.84 -4.11 11.03
C GLU A 69 24.67 -4.05 9.75
N ASN A 70 24.03 -3.81 8.60
CA ASN A 70 24.74 -3.61 7.34
C ASN A 70 25.66 -2.38 7.37
N LEU A 71 25.24 -1.29 8.02
CA LEU A 71 26.07 -0.10 8.18
C LEU A 71 27.33 -0.43 8.97
N ASN A 72 27.20 -1.12 10.11
CA ASN A 72 28.32 -1.56 10.95
C ASN A 72 29.26 -2.53 10.19
N LYS A 73 28.70 -3.54 9.51
CA LYS A 73 29.48 -4.50 8.69
C LYS A 73 30.28 -3.81 7.56
N ASN A 74 29.75 -2.74 7.00
CA ASN A 74 30.43 -1.95 5.96
C ASN A 74 31.39 -0.89 6.54
N GLY A 75 31.68 -0.92 7.85
CA GLY A 75 32.57 0.03 8.52
C GLY A 75 31.99 1.43 8.71
N GLY A 76 30.70 1.62 8.40
CA GLY A 76 29.97 2.84 8.66
C GLY A 76 29.43 2.88 10.09
N TYR A 77 29.45 4.06 10.70
CA TYR A 77 28.79 4.32 11.98
C TYR A 77 28.23 5.74 11.97
N ILE A 78 27.16 5.97 12.71
CA ILE A 78 26.56 7.30 12.85
C ILE A 78 27.36 8.03 13.95
N PRO A 79 28.04 9.15 13.66
CA PRO A 79 28.81 9.89 14.65
C PRO A 79 27.91 10.31 15.83
N GLY A 80 28.28 9.94 17.05
CA GLY A 80 27.52 10.25 18.26
C GLY A 80 26.54 9.16 18.73
N ILE A 81 26.32 8.08 17.96
CA ILE A 81 25.50 6.92 18.36
C ILE A 81 26.40 5.67 18.38
N ARG A 82 26.38 4.91 19.48
CA ARG A 82 27.18 3.68 19.58
C ARG A 82 26.66 2.65 18.57
N PRO A 83 27.51 2.13 17.66
CA PRO A 83 27.08 1.13 16.69
C PRO A 83 26.75 -0.20 17.41
N GLY A 84 25.56 -0.73 17.15
CA GLY A 84 25.04 -1.93 17.80
C GLY A 84 23.57 -1.79 18.19
N LYS A 85 23.08 -2.73 19.01
CA LYS A 85 21.74 -2.67 19.57
C LYS A 85 21.69 -1.65 20.71
N GLU A 86 20.68 -0.79 20.65
CA GLU A 86 19.91 -0.41 21.84
C GLU A 86 18.63 -1.24 21.86
#